data_AF-A0A0M0G4M2-F1
#
_entry.id   AF-A0A0M0G4M2-F1
#
_cell.length_a   1.000
_cell.length_b   1.000
_cell.length_c   1.000
_cell.angle_alpha   90.00
_cell.angle_beta   90.00
_cell.angle_gamma   90.00
#
_symmetry.space_group_name_H-M   'P 1'
#
loop_
_entity.id
_entity.type
_entity.pdbx_description
1 polymer ?
#
loop_
_entity_poly.entity_id
_entity_poly.type
_entity_poly.pdbx_seq_one_letter_code
_entity_poly.pdbx_strand_id
1 'polypeptide(L)'
;MREDMEEINAAGEFDYQLLENLEHLVHILTPVQYVSIILTDAFLYKGKEVAHIIGTTEASVHANVSRARKSLRKYSPVSNAKSGTSGSVDSLQADPVIATMLEGFRSKDPEKIASVLHEEIQTEIVHSGLEIGLEETKRHSLGDWYQIVQDQQAIIGEYRLLWGAPVIVELEEKEDGKRYLNNLHRIEIEDDLVISWRFYCFSWDLMKQAAEELDVELNAAYFYHLY
;
A
#
# COMPACT_ATOMS: atom_id res chain seq x y z
N MET A 1 4.50 5.26 -52.11
CA MET A 1 3.96 4.18 -51.26
C MET A 1 4.53 4.39 -49.86
N ARG A 2 3.94 5.37 -49.17
CA ARG A 2 4.09 5.71 -47.75
C ARG A 2 2.68 5.56 -47.17
N GLU A 3 2.59 5.40 -45.85
CA GLU A 3 1.41 5.06 -45.04
C GLU A 3 1.46 3.55 -44.70
N ASP A 4 1.60 3.10 -43.45
CA ASP A 4 1.22 3.70 -42.17
C ASP A 4 2.27 3.44 -41.08
N MET A 5 2.74 4.52 -40.47
CA MET A 5 3.43 4.52 -39.19
C MET A 5 2.35 4.95 -38.20
N GLU A 6 1.75 3.99 -37.50
CA GLU A 6 0.82 4.31 -36.42
C GLU A 6 1.54 5.22 -35.42
N GLU A 7 1.15 6.49 -35.44
CA GLU A 7 1.47 7.45 -34.40
C GLU A 7 0.96 6.87 -33.09
N ILE A 8 1.89 6.44 -32.25
CA ILE A 8 1.64 6.22 -30.84
C ILE A 8 1.21 7.57 -30.27
N ASN A 9 -0.10 7.78 -30.18
CA ASN A 9 -0.76 8.89 -29.49
C ASN A 9 -0.57 8.75 -27.96
N ALA A 10 0.68 8.59 -27.49
CA ALA A 10 1.03 8.51 -26.06
C ALA A 10 1.23 9.88 -25.40
N ALA A 11 0.67 10.95 -25.98
CA ALA A 11 0.80 12.32 -25.46
C ALA A 11 -0.54 13.05 -25.42
N GLY A 12 -1.66 12.33 -25.27
CA GLY A 12 -2.97 12.92 -24.99
C GLY A 12 -3.05 13.30 -23.52
N GLU A 13 -3.21 14.60 -23.23
CA GLU A 13 -3.29 15.18 -21.88
C GLU A 13 -2.09 14.85 -20.98
N PHE A 14 -1.08 15.72 -20.99
CA PHE A 14 -0.37 15.97 -19.73
C PHE A 14 -1.45 16.36 -18.72
N ASP A 15 -1.73 15.46 -17.79
CA ASP A 15 -2.85 15.51 -16.86
C ASP A 15 -2.86 16.84 -16.10
N TYR A 16 -3.65 17.81 -16.60
CA TYR A 16 -3.77 19.14 -16.00
C TYR A 16 -4.28 19.04 -14.56
N GLN A 17 -5.08 18.02 -14.26
CA GLN A 17 -5.56 17.75 -12.92
C GLN A 17 -4.41 17.27 -12.02
N LEU A 18 -3.49 16.42 -12.52
CA LEU A 18 -2.27 16.08 -11.79
C LEU A 18 -1.41 17.32 -11.51
N LEU A 19 -1.20 18.19 -12.50
CA LEU A 19 -0.43 19.43 -12.31
C LEU A 19 -1.09 20.36 -11.26
N GLU A 20 -2.40 20.55 -11.36
CA GLU A 20 -3.18 21.36 -10.40
C GLU A 20 -3.13 20.74 -8.99
N ASN A 21 -3.25 19.42 -8.87
CA ASN A 21 -3.13 18.71 -7.60
C ASN A 21 -1.72 18.84 -7.00
N LEU A 22 -0.67 18.74 -7.82
CA LEU A 22 0.71 18.95 -7.37
C LEU A 22 0.95 20.40 -6.92
N GLU A 23 0.44 21.38 -7.66
CA GLU A 23 0.48 22.79 -7.26
C GLU A 23 -0.27 23.03 -5.94
N HIS A 24 -1.43 22.39 -5.76
CA HIS A 24 -2.20 22.46 -4.53
C HIS A 24 -1.42 21.89 -3.34
N LEU A 25 -0.72 20.76 -3.52
CA LEU A 25 0.12 20.16 -2.48
C LEU A 25 1.25 21.11 -2.03
N VAL A 26 1.87 21.86 -2.94
CA VAL A 26 2.91 22.85 -2.61
C VAL A 26 2.37 23.97 -1.72
N HIS A 27 1.09 24.31 -1.82
CA HIS A 27 0.46 25.31 -0.95
C HIS A 27 0.17 24.79 0.47
N ILE A 28 0.06 23.47 0.66
CA ILE A 28 -0.24 22.84 1.95
C ILE A 28 1.05 22.45 2.70
N LEU A 29 2.06 21.98 1.97
CA LEU A 29 3.25 21.35 2.53
C LEU A 29 4.48 22.26 2.43
N THR A 30 5.41 22.14 3.37
CA THR A 30 6.73 22.78 3.18
C THR A 30 7.49 22.10 2.02
N PRO A 31 8.45 22.76 1.35
CA PRO A 31 9.18 22.16 0.24
C PRO A 31 9.82 20.81 0.59
N VAL A 32 10.37 20.68 1.81
CA VAL A 32 10.98 19.42 2.26
C VAL A 32 9.92 18.36 2.52
N GLN A 33 8.77 18.71 3.09
CA GLN A 33 7.63 17.78 3.26
C GLN A 33 7.09 17.30 1.92
N TYR A 34 6.91 18.22 0.98
CA TYR A 34 6.44 17.95 -0.38
C TYR A 34 7.38 16.99 -1.12
N VAL A 35 8.68 17.29 -1.19
CA VAL A 35 9.63 16.41 -1.87
C VAL A 35 9.76 15.06 -1.15
N SER A 36 9.77 15.06 0.18
CA SER A 36 9.87 13.81 0.96
C SER A 36 8.67 12.89 0.69
N ILE A 37 7.44 13.40 0.71
CA ILE A 37 6.26 12.57 0.50
C ILE A 37 6.14 12.10 -0.95
N ILE A 38 6.50 12.93 -1.93
CA ILE A 38 6.47 12.52 -3.34
C ILE A 38 7.49 11.42 -3.61
N LEU A 39 8.74 11.58 -3.15
CA LEU A 39 9.76 10.57 -3.36
C LEU A 39 9.46 9.26 -2.63
N THR A 40 8.86 9.32 -1.44
CA THR A 40 8.52 8.11 -0.67
C THR A 40 7.22 7.45 -1.14
N ASP A 41 6.13 8.20 -1.31
CA ASP A 41 4.79 7.60 -1.50
C ASP A 41 4.46 7.42 -2.99
N ALA A 42 4.94 8.30 -3.88
CA ALA A 42 4.68 8.18 -5.31
C ALA A 42 5.80 7.42 -6.05
N PHE A 43 7.07 7.71 -5.73
CA PHE A 43 8.22 7.06 -6.37
C PHE A 43 8.77 5.87 -5.59
N LEU A 44 8.24 5.59 -4.41
CA LEU A 44 8.62 4.42 -3.61
C LEU A 44 10.12 4.35 -3.29
N TYR A 45 10.82 5.47 -3.13
CA TYR A 45 12.19 5.47 -2.63
C TYR A 45 12.24 5.19 -1.12
N LYS A 46 13.26 4.45 -0.68
CA LYS A 46 13.53 4.16 0.74
C LYS A 46 13.97 5.44 1.47
N GLY A 47 13.72 5.54 2.79
CA GLY A 47 14.08 6.72 3.59
C GLY A 47 15.54 7.16 3.39
N LYS A 48 16.48 6.22 3.42
CA LYS A 48 17.92 6.47 3.13
C LYS A 48 18.19 7.05 1.73
N GLU A 49 17.45 6.62 0.70
CA GLU A 49 17.62 7.07 -0.69
C GLU A 49 17.10 8.49 -0.83
N VAL A 50 15.92 8.77 -0.27
CA VAL A 50 15.34 10.12 -0.20
C VAL A 50 16.27 11.06 0.56
N ALA A 51 16.81 10.63 1.70
CA ALA A 51 17.73 11.43 2.51
C ALA A 51 18.97 11.82 1.72
N HIS A 52 19.51 10.90 0.92
CA HIS A 52 20.63 11.16 0.02
C HIS A 52 20.25 12.17 -1.08
N ILE A 53 19.09 12.00 -1.73
CA ILE A 53 18.62 12.89 -2.82
C ILE A 53 18.44 14.33 -2.33
N ILE A 54 17.82 14.54 -1.17
CA ILE A 54 17.48 15.88 -0.68
C ILE A 54 18.51 16.48 0.28
N GLY A 55 19.61 15.76 0.56
CA GLY A 55 20.71 16.24 1.42
C GLY A 55 20.33 16.36 2.90
N THR A 56 19.61 15.37 3.45
CA THR A 56 19.21 15.34 4.87
C THR A 56 19.50 13.98 5.52
N THR A 57 19.00 13.74 6.73
CA THR A 57 19.10 12.44 7.41
C THR A 57 17.84 11.61 7.20
N GLU A 58 17.96 10.29 7.23
CA GLU A 58 16.82 9.36 7.13
C GLU A 58 15.75 9.65 8.20
N ALA A 59 16.16 9.94 9.44
CA ALA A 59 15.25 10.38 10.51
C ALA A 59 14.48 11.68 10.16
N SER A 60 15.13 12.63 9.49
CA SER A 60 14.49 13.86 9.02
C SER A 60 13.46 13.56 7.93
N VAL A 61 13.74 12.64 7.01
CA VAL A 61 12.78 12.19 5.99
C VAL A 61 11.52 11.63 6.65
N HIS A 62 11.63 10.69 7.59
CA HIS A 62 10.45 10.14 8.29
C HIS A 62 9.64 11.22 9.00
N ALA A 63 10.31 12.14 9.70
CA ALA A 63 9.64 13.24 10.37
C ALA A 63 8.92 14.17 9.38
N ASN A 64 9.45 14.35 8.18
CA ASN A 64 8.82 15.16 7.13
C ASN A 64 7.63 14.43 6.49
N VAL A 65 7.75 13.14 6.15
CA VAL A 65 6.65 12.33 5.61
C VAL A 65 5.48 12.27 6.60
N SER A 66 5.76 11.97 7.88
CA SER A 66 4.73 11.93 8.94
C SER A 66 4.00 13.28 9.09
N ARG A 67 4.75 14.39 9.13
CA ARG A 67 4.17 15.74 9.19
C ARG A 67 3.39 16.10 7.93
N ALA A 68 3.85 15.66 6.76
CA ALA A 68 3.16 15.89 5.50
C ALA A 68 1.79 15.21 5.50
N ARG A 69 1.74 13.90 5.81
CA ARG A 69 0.49 13.13 5.93
C ARG A 69 -0.47 13.75 6.95
N LYS A 70 0.03 14.17 8.13
CA LYS A 70 -0.78 14.87 9.14
C LYS A 70 -1.34 16.20 8.65
N SER A 71 -0.58 16.93 7.83
CA SER A 71 -1.04 18.19 7.24
C SER A 71 -2.13 17.94 6.22
N LEU A 72 -1.94 16.98 5.32
CA LEU A 72 -2.93 16.63 4.28
C LEU A 72 -4.27 16.18 4.87
N ARG A 73 -4.29 15.44 5.98
CA ARG A 73 -5.54 15.06 6.66
C ARG A 73 -6.40 16.26 7.05
N LYS A 74 -5.80 17.35 7.51
CA LYS A 74 -6.53 18.57 7.91
C LYS A 74 -7.24 19.26 6.75
N TYR A 75 -6.78 19.01 5.52
CA TYR A 75 -7.31 19.61 4.31
C TYR A 75 -8.23 18.64 3.54
N SER A 76 -8.42 17.41 4.01
CA SER A 76 -9.40 16.50 3.41
C SER A 76 -10.84 16.94 3.76
N PRO A 77 -11.73 17.14 2.77
CA PRO A 77 -13.12 17.55 3.00
C PRO A 77 -13.89 16.59 3.92
N VAL A 78 -13.46 15.32 3.98
CA VAL A 78 -14.08 14.27 4.80
C VAL A 78 -13.80 14.47 6.30
N SER A 79 -12.73 15.19 6.67
CA SER A 79 -12.35 15.39 8.08
C SER A 79 -12.99 16.62 8.75
N ASN A 80 -13.75 17.43 8.01
CA ASN A 80 -14.41 18.64 8.56
C ASN A 80 -15.81 18.38 9.14
N ALA A 81 -16.30 17.13 9.08
CA ALA A 81 -17.34 16.68 10.00
C ALA A 81 -16.68 16.46 11.37
N LYS A 82 -16.96 17.38 12.31
CA LYS A 82 -16.48 17.33 13.69
C LYS A 82 -16.61 15.92 14.30
N SER A 83 -15.50 15.21 14.45
CA SER A 83 -15.39 14.08 15.39
C SER A 83 -14.38 14.46 16.45
N GLY A 84 -14.89 14.92 17.58
CA GLY A 84 -14.15 14.91 18.84
C GLY A 84 -14.19 13.49 19.39
N THR A 85 -13.33 12.61 18.88
CA THR A 85 -12.93 11.35 19.53
C THR A 85 -11.69 10.83 18.83
N SER A 86 -10.71 10.42 19.63
CA SER A 86 -9.45 9.81 19.19
C SER A 86 -9.71 8.57 18.33
N GLY A 87 -9.04 8.50 17.18
CA GLY A 87 -8.57 7.27 16.52
C GLY A 87 -9.60 6.19 16.17
N SER A 88 -10.35 6.36 15.09
CA SER A 88 -10.88 5.20 14.34
C SER A 88 -10.56 5.40 12.87
N VAL A 89 -9.63 4.61 12.34
CA VAL A 89 -9.43 4.47 10.90
C VAL A 89 -10.72 3.91 10.31
N ASP A 90 -11.34 4.64 9.37
CA ASP A 90 -12.64 4.29 8.82
C ASP A 90 -12.60 2.90 8.17
N SER A 91 -13.47 2.00 8.65
CA SER A 91 -13.71 0.70 8.02
C SER A 91 -14.51 0.91 6.73
N LEU A 92 -14.02 0.37 5.62
CA LEU A 92 -14.69 0.46 4.33
C LEU A 92 -15.67 -0.71 4.14
N GLN A 93 -16.73 -0.51 3.35
CA GLN A 93 -17.51 -1.63 2.84
C GLN A 93 -16.68 -2.41 1.82
N ALA A 94 -16.59 -3.73 2.01
CA ALA A 94 -15.91 -4.62 1.09
C ALA A 94 -16.84 -4.99 -0.07
N ASP A 95 -16.38 -4.76 -1.30
CA ASP A 95 -16.91 -5.39 -2.51
C ASP A 95 -16.74 -6.93 -2.43
N PRO A 96 -17.57 -7.76 -3.11
CA PRO A 96 -17.39 -9.22 -3.19
C PRO A 96 -15.96 -9.71 -3.43
N VAL A 97 -15.18 -9.05 -4.29
CA VAL A 97 -13.78 -9.41 -4.58
C VAL A 97 -12.92 -9.22 -3.32
N ILE A 98 -13.04 -8.05 -2.68
CA ILE A 98 -12.35 -7.74 -1.41
C ILE A 98 -12.75 -8.73 -0.34
N ALA A 99 -14.06 -9.00 -0.21
CA ALA A 99 -14.57 -9.94 0.78
C ALA A 99 -13.99 -11.34 0.59
N THR A 100 -13.84 -11.80 -0.65
CA THR A 100 -13.23 -13.08 -0.99
C THR A 100 -11.76 -13.12 -0.62
N MET A 101 -11.00 -12.05 -0.91
CA MET A 101 -9.59 -11.97 -0.49
C MET A 101 -9.44 -11.96 1.03
N LEU A 102 -10.22 -11.13 1.74
CA LEU A 102 -10.20 -11.05 3.20
C LEU A 102 -10.49 -12.40 3.85
N GLU A 103 -11.45 -13.14 3.30
CA GLU A 103 -11.73 -14.49 3.75
C GLU A 103 -10.58 -15.45 3.45
N GLY A 104 -9.97 -15.38 2.26
CA GLY A 104 -8.79 -16.16 1.89
C GLY A 104 -7.63 -15.96 2.87
N PHE A 105 -7.34 -14.72 3.27
CA PHE A 105 -6.33 -14.44 4.31
C PHE A 105 -6.71 -15.07 5.66
N ARG A 106 -7.93 -14.84 6.14
CA ARG A 106 -8.41 -15.35 7.44
C ARG A 106 -8.41 -16.88 7.50
N SER A 107 -8.79 -17.53 6.40
CA SER A 107 -8.82 -18.98 6.29
C SER A 107 -7.48 -19.59 5.88
N LYS A 108 -6.43 -18.77 5.70
CA LYS A 108 -5.10 -19.19 5.21
C LYS A 108 -5.19 -20.01 3.91
N ASP A 109 -6.10 -19.62 3.02
CA ASP A 109 -6.44 -20.35 1.79
C ASP A 109 -5.95 -19.58 0.55
N PRO A 110 -4.78 -19.97 -0.02
CA PRO A 110 -4.21 -19.29 -1.17
C PRO A 110 -5.05 -19.50 -2.45
N GLU A 111 -5.79 -20.60 -2.58
CA GLU A 111 -6.64 -20.85 -3.74
C GLU A 111 -7.88 -19.96 -3.71
N LYS A 112 -8.43 -19.68 -2.52
CA LYS A 112 -9.50 -18.69 -2.37
C LYS A 112 -9.02 -17.29 -2.77
N ILE A 113 -7.81 -16.89 -2.38
CA ILE A 113 -7.25 -15.60 -2.81
C ILE A 113 -7.06 -15.61 -4.34
N ALA A 114 -6.45 -16.67 -4.88
CA ALA A 114 -6.20 -16.82 -6.32
C ALA A 114 -7.49 -16.78 -7.17
N SER A 115 -8.62 -17.21 -6.61
CA SER A 115 -9.90 -17.31 -7.35
C SER A 115 -10.46 -16.00 -7.88
N VAL A 116 -9.98 -14.86 -7.36
CA VAL A 116 -10.40 -13.52 -7.79
C VAL A 116 -9.29 -12.74 -8.51
N LEU A 117 -8.18 -13.39 -8.83
CA LEU A 117 -7.07 -12.77 -9.54
C LEU A 117 -7.24 -12.97 -11.05
N HIS A 118 -6.94 -11.92 -11.82
CA HIS A 118 -6.92 -11.99 -13.27
C HIS A 118 -5.78 -12.90 -13.76
N GLU A 119 -5.94 -13.55 -14.92
CA GLU A 119 -4.92 -14.46 -15.46
C GLU A 119 -3.57 -13.76 -15.75
N GLU A 120 -3.63 -12.49 -16.13
CA GLU A 120 -2.48 -11.61 -16.39
C GLU A 120 -2.15 -10.65 -15.24
N ILE A 121 -2.55 -10.97 -14.00
CA ILE A 121 -2.32 -10.10 -12.83
C ILE A 121 -0.85 -9.66 -12.72
N GLN A 122 -0.66 -8.39 -12.33
CA GLN A 122 0.64 -7.87 -11.92
C GLN A 122 0.76 -7.85 -10.40
N THR A 123 1.66 -8.66 -9.85
CA THR A 123 1.92 -8.73 -8.41
C THR A 123 3.27 -8.08 -8.12
N GLU A 124 3.25 -6.92 -7.46
CA GLU A 124 4.46 -6.16 -7.12
C GLU A 124 4.76 -6.30 -5.63
N ILE A 125 5.91 -6.88 -5.32
CA ILE A 125 6.45 -6.90 -3.98
C ILE A 125 7.37 -5.67 -3.89
N VAL A 126 6.85 -4.56 -3.37
CA VAL A 126 7.51 -3.26 -3.41
C VAL A 126 8.91 -3.36 -2.78
N HIS A 127 9.92 -2.87 -3.51
CA HIS A 127 11.35 -2.98 -3.21
C HIS A 127 12.00 -4.36 -3.35
N SER A 128 11.28 -5.37 -3.83
CA SER A 128 11.79 -6.73 -4.06
C SER A 128 11.71 -7.13 -5.54
N GLY A 129 10.50 -7.18 -6.11
CA GLY A 129 10.31 -7.71 -7.45
C GLY A 129 8.88 -7.57 -7.98
N LEU A 130 8.73 -7.92 -9.26
CA LEU A 130 7.45 -7.92 -9.98
C LEU A 130 7.22 -9.32 -10.57
N GLU A 131 6.03 -9.87 -10.30
CA GLU A 131 5.54 -11.11 -10.85
C GLU A 131 4.40 -10.80 -11.83
N ILE A 132 4.39 -11.48 -12.99
CA ILE A 132 3.40 -11.26 -14.04
C ILE A 132 2.69 -12.60 -14.29
N GLY A 133 1.37 -12.58 -14.15
CA GLY A 133 0.49 -13.72 -14.39
C GLY A 133 0.12 -14.47 -13.12
N LEU A 134 -1.05 -15.11 -13.18
CA LEU A 134 -1.64 -15.86 -12.09
C LEU A 134 -0.74 -17.01 -11.62
N GLU A 135 -0.18 -17.79 -12.55
CA GLU A 135 0.64 -18.96 -12.21
C GLU A 135 1.94 -18.57 -11.50
N GLU A 136 2.55 -17.44 -11.86
CA GLU A 136 3.72 -16.91 -11.15
C GLU A 136 3.34 -16.45 -9.74
N THR A 137 2.25 -15.69 -9.63
CA THR A 137 1.72 -15.22 -8.34
C THR A 137 1.37 -16.38 -7.40
N LYS A 138 0.75 -17.44 -7.93
CA LYS A 138 0.41 -18.65 -7.17
C LYS A 138 1.66 -19.37 -6.66
N ARG A 139 2.68 -19.51 -7.52
CA ARG A 139 3.89 -20.26 -7.19
C ARG A 139 4.78 -19.55 -6.19
N HIS A 140 4.91 -18.23 -6.33
CA HIS A 140 5.83 -17.41 -5.55
C HIS A 140 5.09 -16.68 -4.44
N SER A 141 4.50 -15.52 -4.70
CA SER A 141 3.80 -14.70 -3.69
C SER A 141 2.86 -15.50 -2.77
N LEU A 142 1.90 -16.24 -3.33
CA LEU A 142 0.94 -17.02 -2.53
C LEU A 142 1.56 -18.29 -1.94
N GLY A 143 2.53 -18.89 -2.62
CA GLY A 143 3.25 -20.08 -2.15
C GLY A 143 4.12 -19.79 -0.93
N ASP A 144 4.86 -18.69 -0.96
CA ASP A 144 5.70 -18.21 0.14
C ASP A 144 4.83 -17.70 1.29
N TRP A 145 3.78 -16.93 0.98
CA TRP A 145 2.79 -16.50 1.96
C TRP A 145 2.17 -17.70 2.69
N TYR A 146 1.73 -18.72 1.96
CA TYR A 146 1.10 -19.91 2.55
C TYR A 146 2.03 -20.63 3.53
N GLN A 147 3.32 -20.74 3.19
CA GLN A 147 4.33 -21.32 4.09
C GLN A 147 4.48 -20.49 5.37
N ILE A 148 4.58 -19.17 5.25
CA ILE A 148 4.76 -18.25 6.37
C ILE A 148 3.56 -18.25 7.31
N VAL A 149 2.34 -18.20 6.78
CA VAL A 149 1.13 -18.09 7.62
C VAL A 149 0.80 -19.37 8.37
N GLN A 150 1.38 -20.53 8.02
CA GLN A 150 1.16 -21.76 8.79
C GLN A 150 1.65 -21.62 10.23
N ASP A 151 2.78 -20.94 10.44
CA ASP A 151 3.39 -20.76 11.75
C ASP A 151 2.80 -19.58 12.53
N GLN A 152 2.02 -18.74 11.86
CA GLN A 152 1.31 -17.62 12.48
C GLN A 152 0.04 -18.09 13.19
N GLN A 153 -0.44 -17.31 14.14
CA GLN A 153 -1.68 -17.59 14.86
C GLN A 153 -2.91 -17.19 14.03
N ALA A 154 -3.80 -16.37 14.60
CA ALA A 154 -5.01 -15.94 13.92
C ALA A 154 -4.69 -14.80 12.94
N ILE A 155 -4.97 -15.03 11.66
CA ILE A 155 -4.85 -13.98 10.64
C ILE A 155 -6.12 -13.15 10.64
N ILE A 156 -5.95 -11.83 10.73
CA ILE A 156 -7.03 -10.86 10.59
C ILE A 156 -6.78 -10.06 9.32
N GLY A 157 -7.67 -10.23 8.34
CA GLY A 157 -7.79 -9.31 7.22
C GLY A 157 -8.79 -8.20 7.55
N GLU A 158 -8.40 -6.94 7.39
CA GLU A 158 -9.30 -5.78 7.47
C GLU A 158 -9.22 -4.94 6.19
N TYR A 159 -10.31 -4.26 5.80
CA TYR A 159 -10.31 -3.30 4.69
C TYR A 159 -10.50 -1.89 5.23
N ARG A 160 -9.48 -1.05 5.07
CA ARG A 160 -9.34 0.24 5.75
C ARG A 160 -8.95 1.33 4.77
N LEU A 161 -9.30 2.57 5.09
CA LEU A 161 -8.79 3.75 4.40
C LEU A 161 -7.55 4.29 5.12
N LEU A 162 -6.35 4.09 4.56
CA LEU A 162 -5.10 4.67 5.08
C LEU A 162 -4.60 5.78 4.17
N TRP A 163 -4.43 6.98 4.73
CA TRP A 163 -3.94 8.16 4.01
C TRP A 163 -4.71 8.48 2.72
N GLY A 164 -6.02 8.18 2.70
CA GLY A 164 -6.89 8.38 1.53
C GLY A 164 -6.84 7.26 0.50
N ALA A 165 -6.06 6.20 0.73
CA ALA A 165 -6.01 5.02 -0.11
C ALA A 165 -6.72 3.82 0.55
N PRO A 166 -7.61 3.11 -0.17
CA PRO A 166 -8.15 1.86 0.33
C PRO A 166 -7.07 0.79 0.34
N VAL A 167 -6.92 0.09 1.46
CA VAL A 167 -5.91 -0.95 1.65
C VAL A 167 -6.50 -2.14 2.40
N ILE A 168 -6.05 -3.33 2.04
CA ILE A 168 -6.23 -4.51 2.88
C ILE A 168 -5.08 -4.54 3.88
N VAL A 169 -5.43 -4.62 5.15
CA VAL A 169 -4.51 -4.71 6.28
C VAL A 169 -4.46 -6.17 6.71
N GLU A 170 -3.30 -6.80 6.58
CA GLU A 170 -3.05 -8.15 7.05
C GLU A 170 -2.37 -8.08 8.42
N LEU A 171 -3.06 -8.59 9.44
CA LEU A 171 -2.58 -8.64 10.82
C LEU A 171 -2.49 -10.09 11.30
N GLU A 172 -1.63 -10.32 12.28
CA GLU A 172 -1.65 -11.50 13.15
C GLU A 172 -2.12 -11.07 14.54
N GLU A 173 -3.11 -11.75 15.10
CA GLU A 173 -3.45 -11.67 16.52
C GLU A 173 -2.79 -12.83 17.26
N LYS A 174 -1.88 -12.49 18.20
CA LYS A 174 -1.11 -13.45 18.98
C LYS A 174 -1.82 -13.80 20.30
N GLU A 175 -1.31 -14.82 20.99
CA GLU A 175 -1.87 -15.34 22.26
C GLU A 175 -1.95 -14.28 23.36
N ASP A 176 -1.11 -13.24 23.30
CA ASP A 176 -1.15 -12.11 24.22
C ASP A 176 -2.30 -11.13 23.95
N GLY A 177 -3.13 -11.43 22.93
CA GLY A 177 -4.26 -10.62 22.48
C GLY A 177 -3.85 -9.36 21.71
N LYS A 178 -2.55 -9.17 21.43
CA LYS A 178 -2.08 -8.04 20.63
C LYS A 178 -2.12 -8.36 19.16
N ARG A 179 -2.31 -7.30 18.37
CA ARG A 179 -2.30 -7.35 16.91
C ARG A 179 -0.98 -6.84 16.37
N TYR A 180 -0.47 -7.56 15.38
CA TYR A 180 0.79 -7.30 14.72
C TYR A 180 0.56 -7.13 13.23
N LEU A 181 0.95 -5.99 12.68
CA LEU A 181 0.89 -5.71 11.26
C LEU A 181 1.93 -6.56 10.51
N ASN A 182 1.45 -7.42 9.62
CA ASN A 182 2.26 -8.27 8.76
C ASN A 182 2.49 -7.61 7.40
N ASN A 183 1.41 -7.13 6.78
CA ASN A 183 1.47 -6.58 5.43
C ASN A 183 0.36 -5.56 5.19
N LEU A 184 0.59 -4.70 4.20
CA LEU A 184 -0.44 -3.91 3.56
C LEU A 184 -0.52 -4.32 2.11
N HIS A 185 -1.75 -4.41 1.61
CA HIS A 185 -2.01 -4.72 0.22
C HIS A 185 -2.81 -3.59 -0.41
N ARG A 186 -2.32 -3.12 -1.55
CA ARG A 186 -3.09 -2.25 -2.44
C ARG A 186 -3.46 -3.05 -3.67
N ILE A 187 -4.73 -2.97 -4.06
CA ILE A 187 -5.25 -3.71 -5.20
C ILE A 187 -6.06 -2.82 -6.12
N GLU A 188 -6.02 -3.17 -7.40
CA GLU A 188 -6.82 -2.56 -8.46
C GLU A 188 -7.70 -3.66 -9.05
N ILE A 189 -8.99 -3.37 -9.19
CA ILE A 189 -10.03 -4.31 -9.62
C ILE A 189 -10.61 -3.79 -10.93
N GLU A 190 -10.73 -4.69 -11.92
CA GLU A 190 -11.42 -4.46 -13.18
C GLU A 190 -12.25 -5.71 -13.51
N ASP A 191 -13.49 -5.52 -13.97
CA ASP A 191 -14.42 -6.61 -14.31
C ASP A 191 -14.51 -7.73 -13.26
N ASP A 192 -14.67 -7.34 -11.99
CA ASP A 192 -14.75 -8.23 -10.82
C ASP A 192 -13.51 -9.12 -10.58
N LEU A 193 -12.34 -8.74 -11.14
CA LEU A 193 -11.06 -9.43 -10.96
C LEU A 193 -9.96 -8.46 -10.52
N VAL A 194 -9.03 -8.95 -9.71
CA VAL A 194 -7.84 -8.20 -9.31
C VAL A 194 -6.82 -8.23 -10.45
N ILE A 195 -6.52 -7.08 -11.03
CA ILE A 195 -5.55 -6.92 -12.13
C ILE A 195 -4.17 -6.47 -11.64
N SER A 196 -4.10 -5.80 -10.49
CA SER A 196 -2.85 -5.39 -9.86
C SER A 196 -2.91 -5.60 -8.36
N TRP A 197 -1.83 -6.12 -7.79
CA TRP A 197 -1.70 -6.36 -6.36
C TRP A 197 -0.29 -5.99 -5.87
N ARG A 198 -0.21 -4.95 -5.02
CA ARG A 198 1.05 -4.47 -4.43
C ARG A 198 1.18 -4.85 -2.96
N PHE A 199 2.32 -5.38 -2.57
CA PHE A 199 2.66 -5.75 -1.18
C PHE A 199 3.69 -4.76 -0.64
N TYR A 200 3.51 -4.35 0.62
CA TYR A 200 4.41 -3.38 1.26
C TYR A 200 5.24 -3.99 2.39
N CYS A 201 5.28 -5.31 2.52
CA CYS A 201 6.04 -6.06 3.53
C CYS A 201 7.57 -5.90 3.46
N PHE A 202 8.14 -5.12 2.54
CA PHE A 202 9.55 -4.69 2.62
C PHE A 202 9.71 -3.17 2.72
N SER A 203 8.61 -2.43 2.71
CA SER A 203 8.57 -0.96 2.86
C SER A 203 8.55 -0.56 4.34
N TRP A 204 9.64 -0.84 5.05
CA TRP A 204 9.77 -0.66 6.51
C TRP A 204 9.19 0.67 7.03
N ASP A 205 9.57 1.78 6.39
CA ASP A 205 9.17 3.13 6.83
C ASP A 205 7.68 3.39 6.68
N LEU A 206 7.07 2.81 5.64
CA LEU A 206 5.65 2.89 5.38
C LEU A 206 4.89 1.99 6.38
N MET A 207 5.36 0.76 6.56
CA MET A 207 4.77 -0.22 7.46
C MET A 207 4.81 0.23 8.92
N LYS A 208 5.91 0.84 9.36
CA LYS A 208 6.01 1.43 10.70
C LYS A 208 4.99 2.53 10.92
N GLN A 209 4.85 3.45 9.96
CA GLN A 209 3.85 4.52 10.05
C GLN A 209 2.42 3.99 9.99
N ALA A 210 2.18 2.92 9.22
CA ALA A 210 0.87 2.28 9.17
C ALA A 210 0.51 1.62 10.51
N ALA A 211 1.47 0.92 11.14
CA ALA A 211 1.27 0.32 12.46
C ALA A 211 0.95 1.38 13.52
N GLU A 212 1.68 2.50 13.53
CA GLU A 212 1.40 3.65 14.40
C GLU A 212 -0.01 4.25 14.16
N GLU A 213 -0.44 4.34 12.90
CA GLU A 213 -1.77 4.87 12.54
C GLU A 213 -2.92 3.92 12.94
N LEU A 214 -2.67 2.62 12.85
CA LEU A 214 -3.62 1.55 13.17
C LEU A 214 -3.65 1.21 14.68
N ASP A 215 -2.75 1.80 15.47
CA ASP A 215 -2.54 1.47 16.89
C ASP A 215 -2.26 -0.03 17.12
N VAL A 216 -1.36 -0.59 16.30
CA VAL A 216 -0.92 -2.00 16.36
C VAL A 216 0.61 -2.09 16.39
N GLU A 217 1.13 -3.25 16.81
CA GLU A 217 2.56 -3.53 16.75
C GLU A 217 2.99 -3.86 15.31
N LEU A 218 4.26 -3.66 14.95
CA LEU A 218 4.77 -4.08 13.64
C LEU A 218 5.44 -5.45 13.74
N ASN A 219 5.10 -6.39 12.86
CA ASN A 219 5.70 -7.72 12.85
C ASN A 219 7.02 -7.76 12.07
N ALA A 220 8.09 -7.24 12.65
CA ALA A 220 9.40 -7.13 11.98
C ALA A 220 10.02 -8.47 11.52
N ALA A 221 9.57 -9.61 12.04
CA ALA A 221 10.18 -10.92 11.79
C ALA A 221 10.09 -11.37 10.32
N TYR A 222 9.02 -10.99 9.61
CA TYR A 222 8.78 -11.43 8.23
C TYR A 222 9.44 -10.55 7.16
N PHE A 223 10.12 -9.48 7.57
CA PHE A 223 10.78 -8.51 6.69
C PHE A 223 12.23 -8.91 6.30
N TYR A 224 12.84 -9.88 7.00
CA TYR A 224 14.31 -10.07 6.99
C TYR A 224 14.83 -11.47 6.69
N HIS A 225 13.95 -12.44 6.39
CA HIS A 225 14.35 -13.85 6.20
C HIS A 225 14.17 -14.40 4.78
N LEU A 226 13.87 -13.54 3.80
CA LEU A 226 13.87 -13.89 2.39
C LEU A 226 15.16 -13.33 1.75
N TYR A 227 16.27 -14.06 1.92
CA TYR A 227 17.53 -13.86 1.20
C TYR A 227 18.03 -15.19 0.66
#